data_AF-A0A965U788-F1
#
_entry.id   AF-A0A965U788-F1
#
_cell.length_a   1.000
_cell.length_b   1.000
_cell.length_c   1.000
_cell.angle_alpha   90.00
_cell.angle_beta   90.00
_cell.angle_gamma   90.00
#
_symmetry.space_group_name_H-M   'P 1'
#
loop_
_entity.id
_entity.type
_entity.pdbx_description
1 polymer ?
#
loop_
_entity_poly.entity_id
_entity_poly.type
_entity_poly.pdbx_seq_one_letter_code
_entity_poly.pdbx_strand_id
1 'polypeptide(L)'
;MPAEIIAVEPHSPAARAGICAGDVLVSLDGHPVHDVLDYKFYGYERRVAAETRRDGKTRTCVLKKEEGEDPGLTFSSYLIDEQKGCCNRCVFCFIDQLPRGMRPTLYFKDDDARLSFLMGNYISMTNLSDEDARRIARMRVSPLNISVHTTNPELRARMLGNPNGGASLRHLRFFAEQGIKMQCQIVVCPGYNDGEELRRTLRELSALHPAVSCVAIVPVGLTRYRENLPQLTPVDCAGAREILAIIDEARSQNKAECGEPVCFAADELYLKAQLPIPAPEYYGDYAQLENGVGLMSLFESELRCA
;
A
#
# COMPACT_ATOMS: atom_id res chain seq x y z
N MET A 1 -10.04 2.78 19.53
CA MET A 1 -9.68 2.65 20.97
C MET A 1 -9.17 3.99 21.50
N PRO A 2 -9.16 4.25 22.82
CA PRO A 2 -8.47 5.42 23.36
C PRO A 2 -6.96 5.33 23.13
N ALA A 3 -6.31 6.45 22.76
CA ALA A 3 -4.87 6.54 22.56
C ALA A 3 -4.10 6.51 23.91
N GLU A 4 -4.12 5.35 24.55
CA GLU A 4 -3.48 5.13 25.86
C GLU A 4 -1.95 5.08 25.73
N ILE A 5 -1.28 5.90 26.53
CA ILE A 5 0.17 6.03 26.58
C ILE A 5 0.70 5.00 27.59
N ILE A 6 1.47 4.03 27.12
CA ILE A 6 2.04 2.96 27.96
C ILE A 6 3.44 3.32 28.47
N ALA A 7 4.16 4.17 27.75
CA ALA A 7 5.47 4.66 28.17
C ALA A 7 5.73 6.05 27.60
N VAL A 8 6.58 6.81 28.32
CA VAL A 8 7.07 8.11 27.90
C VAL A 8 8.59 8.06 27.98
N GLU A 9 9.27 8.43 26.90
CA GLU A 9 10.72 8.40 26.85
C GLU A 9 11.33 9.40 27.85
N PRO A 10 12.36 9.01 28.63
CA PRO A 10 13.05 9.94 29.52
C PRO A 10 13.61 11.14 28.76
N HIS A 11 13.51 12.33 29.34
CA HIS A 11 13.99 13.61 28.77
C HIS A 11 13.32 14.07 27.46
N SER A 12 12.31 13.34 26.98
CA SER A 12 11.52 13.69 25.79
C SER A 12 10.69 14.98 25.97
N PRO A 13 10.23 15.59 24.87
CA PRO A 13 9.28 16.70 24.92
C PRO A 13 8.03 16.40 25.77
N ALA A 14 7.48 15.19 25.69
CA ALA A 14 6.33 14.77 26.48
C ALA A 14 6.63 14.65 27.97
N ALA A 15 7.79 14.09 28.34
CA ALA A 15 8.22 14.02 29.74
C ALA A 15 8.39 15.42 30.34
N ARG A 16 9.00 16.35 29.58
CA ARG A 16 9.16 17.77 30.00
C ARG A 16 7.82 18.49 30.14
N ALA A 17 6.81 18.10 29.36
CA ALA A 17 5.45 18.64 29.42
C ALA A 17 4.58 18.02 30.53
N GLY A 18 5.11 17.04 31.28
CA GLY A 18 4.43 16.40 32.41
C GLY A 18 3.45 15.30 32.02
N ILE A 19 3.51 14.79 30.78
CA ILE A 19 2.74 13.62 30.35
C ILE A 19 3.37 12.36 30.97
N CYS A 20 2.54 11.41 31.40
CA CYS A 20 3.01 10.16 31.99
C CYS A 20 2.33 8.94 31.36
N ALA A 21 2.90 7.76 31.59
CA ALA A 21 2.23 6.50 31.31
C ALA A 21 0.88 6.42 32.06
N GLY A 22 -0.13 5.86 31.41
CA GLY A 22 -1.54 5.83 31.86
C GLY A 22 -2.37 7.04 31.41
N ASP A 23 -1.76 8.06 30.79
CA ASP A 23 -2.50 9.14 30.15
C ASP A 23 -3.15 8.66 28.84
N VAL A 24 -4.34 9.16 28.54
CA VAL A 24 -4.97 9.01 27.22
C VAL A 24 -4.79 10.30 26.45
N LEU A 25 -4.14 10.25 25.29
CA LEU A 25 -4.06 11.38 24.38
C LEU A 25 -5.44 11.60 23.72
N VAL A 26 -5.98 12.81 23.80
CA VAL A 26 -7.32 13.15 23.29
C VAL A 26 -7.22 13.97 22.01
N SER A 27 -6.43 15.04 22.03
CA SER A 27 -6.28 15.95 20.91
C SER A 27 -4.90 16.58 20.84
N LEU A 28 -4.51 17.02 19.64
CA LEU A 28 -3.33 17.83 19.37
C LEU A 28 -3.78 19.08 18.59
N ASP A 29 -3.46 20.26 19.11
CA ASP A 29 -3.90 21.57 18.58
C ASP A 29 -5.42 21.62 18.30
N GLY A 30 -6.20 21.06 19.23
CA GLY A 30 -7.66 20.99 19.15
C GLY A 30 -8.22 19.95 18.16
N HIS A 31 -7.36 19.20 17.47
CA HIS A 31 -7.77 18.12 16.59
C HIS A 31 -7.74 16.78 17.31
N PRO A 32 -8.85 16.01 17.35
CA PRO A 32 -8.88 14.70 17.96
C PRO A 32 -7.82 13.76 17.36
N VAL A 33 -7.17 12.96 18.21
CA VAL A 33 -6.23 11.93 17.76
C VAL A 33 -6.94 10.58 17.73
N HIS A 34 -7.25 10.10 16.52
CA HIS A 34 -7.89 8.79 16.33
C HIS A 34 -6.88 7.68 16.09
N ASP A 35 -5.80 7.98 15.39
CA ASP A 35 -4.76 7.01 15.04
C ASP A 35 -3.38 7.67 14.92
N VAL A 36 -2.40 6.85 14.57
CA VAL A 36 -1.00 7.25 14.36
C VAL A 36 -0.82 8.34 13.29
N LEU A 37 -1.70 8.45 12.29
CA LEU A 37 -1.58 9.50 11.27
C LEU A 37 -1.93 10.85 11.88
N ASP A 38 -3.01 10.94 12.67
CA ASP A 38 -3.36 12.18 13.37
C ASP A 38 -2.25 12.59 14.33
N TYR A 39 -1.70 11.63 15.07
CA TYR A 39 -0.58 11.86 15.97
C TYR A 39 0.63 12.45 15.26
N LYS A 40 1.04 11.85 14.13
CA LYS A 40 2.19 12.33 13.35
C LYS A 40 1.92 13.68 12.66
N PHE A 41 0.71 13.87 12.14
CA PHE A 41 0.34 15.07 11.39
C PHE A 41 0.17 16.29 12.32
N TYR A 42 -0.69 16.20 13.33
CA TYR A 42 -0.93 17.30 14.26
C TYR A 42 0.19 17.44 15.30
N GLY A 43 1.01 16.41 15.48
CA GLY A 43 2.22 16.46 16.29
C GLY A 43 3.45 17.01 15.58
N TYR A 44 3.37 17.41 14.30
CA TYR A 44 4.55 17.75 13.50
C TYR A 44 5.24 19.05 13.94
N GLU A 45 4.44 20.07 14.27
CA GLU A 45 4.91 21.42 14.61
C GLU A 45 5.82 21.48 15.85
N ARG A 46 6.60 22.57 15.96
CA ARG A 46 7.52 22.79 17.10
C ARG A 46 6.83 22.94 18.44
N ARG A 47 5.61 23.48 18.43
CA ARG A 47 4.85 23.82 19.62
C ARG A 47 3.41 23.38 19.47
N VAL A 48 3.06 22.29 20.15
CA VAL A 48 1.75 21.62 20.01
C VAL A 48 1.04 21.61 21.36
N ALA A 49 -0.22 22.04 21.38
CA ALA A 49 -1.10 21.91 22.53
C ALA A 49 -1.69 20.50 22.56
N ALA A 50 -1.24 19.67 23.49
CA ALA A 50 -1.74 18.32 23.69
C ALA A 50 -2.78 18.29 24.81
N GLU A 51 -3.97 17.76 24.53
CA GLU A 51 -4.94 17.44 25.58
C GLU A 51 -4.83 15.98 25.97
N THR A 52 -4.56 15.73 27.25
CA THR A 52 -4.48 14.39 27.83
C THR A 52 -5.57 14.20 28.87
N ARG A 53 -6.01 12.96 29.06
CA ARG A 53 -7.00 12.60 30.08
C ARG A 53 -6.42 11.55 31.02
N ARG A 54 -6.48 11.84 32.33
CA ARG A 54 -6.11 10.93 33.42
C ARG A 54 -7.23 10.93 34.46
N ASP A 55 -7.70 9.75 34.85
CA ASP A 55 -8.76 9.60 35.88
C ASP A 55 -10.01 10.48 35.62
N GLY A 56 -10.40 10.60 34.35
CA GLY A 56 -11.56 11.41 33.93
C GLY A 56 -11.33 12.92 33.90
N LYS A 57 -10.15 13.41 34.30
CA LYS A 57 -9.78 14.84 34.22
C LYS A 57 -8.95 15.12 32.97
N THR A 58 -9.37 16.10 32.19
CA THR A 58 -8.61 16.59 31.03
C THR A 58 -7.57 17.61 31.48
N ARG A 59 -6.37 17.54 30.90
CA ARG A 59 -5.26 18.47 31.11
C ARG A 59 -4.71 18.90 29.77
N THR A 60 -4.42 20.18 29.63
CA THR A 60 -3.74 20.72 28.45
C THR A 60 -2.27 20.90 28.78
N CYS A 61 -1.41 20.27 27.99
CA CYS A 61 0.04 20.33 28.05
C CYS A 61 0.56 20.98 26.77
N VAL A 62 1.67 21.71 26.84
CA VAL A 62 2.31 22.26 25.64
C VAL A 62 3.61 21.51 25.40
N LEU A 63 3.65 20.76 24.30
CA LEU A 63 4.85 20.10 23.81
C LEU A 63 5.75 21.13 23.14
N LYS A 64 7.03 21.16 23.52
CA LYS A 64 8.07 22.00 22.91
C LYS A 64 9.19 21.12 22.38
N LYS A 65 9.39 21.15 21.07
CA LYS A 65 10.26 20.25 20.32
C LYS A 65 10.71 20.91 19.01
N GLU A 66 11.65 20.30 18.32
CA GLU A 66 11.94 20.67 16.94
C GLU A 66 10.85 20.20 15.98
N GLU A 67 10.83 20.80 14.79
CA GLU A 67 9.87 20.43 13.75
C GLU A 67 10.15 18.99 13.30
N GLY A 68 9.12 18.15 13.27
CA GLY A 68 9.24 16.72 12.97
C GLY A 68 9.87 15.86 14.07
N GLU A 69 10.37 16.43 15.18
CA GLU A 69 10.84 15.65 16.33
C GLU A 69 9.68 14.86 16.94
N ASP A 70 9.91 13.60 17.30
CA ASP A 70 8.91 12.78 17.99
C ASP A 70 8.73 13.26 19.44
N PRO A 71 7.49 13.45 19.94
CA PRO A 71 7.23 13.81 21.34
C PRO A 71 7.75 12.82 22.39
N GLY A 72 8.07 11.57 22.01
CA GLY A 72 8.54 10.50 22.89
C GLY A 72 7.40 9.75 23.59
N LEU A 73 6.27 9.58 22.90
CA LEU A 73 5.10 8.86 23.43
C LEU A 73 5.00 7.46 22.83
N THR A 74 4.93 6.45 23.69
CA THR A 74 4.67 5.07 23.26
C THR A 74 3.23 4.69 23.61
N PHE A 75 2.48 4.21 22.61
CA PHE A 75 1.10 3.77 22.77
C PHE A 75 0.98 2.24 22.84
N SER A 76 -0.15 1.75 23.33
CA SER A 76 -0.44 0.30 23.43
C SER A 76 -0.47 -0.43 22.08
N SER A 77 -0.82 0.29 21.01
CA SER A 77 -0.76 -0.17 19.62
C SER A 77 0.08 0.80 18.80
N TYR A 78 0.90 0.29 17.87
CA TYR A 78 1.65 1.13 16.93
C TYR A 78 0.74 2.05 16.12
N LEU A 79 -0.44 1.57 15.74
CA LEU A 79 -1.42 2.35 14.98
C LEU A 79 -2.26 3.26 15.88
N ILE A 80 -2.05 3.24 17.21
CA ILE A 80 -2.87 3.89 18.25
C ILE A 80 -4.30 3.32 18.35
N ASP A 81 -4.74 2.63 17.31
CA ASP A 81 -5.99 1.91 17.21
C ASP A 81 -5.76 0.48 16.71
N GLU A 82 -6.81 -0.32 16.61
CA GLU A 82 -6.72 -1.69 16.09
C GLU A 82 -6.41 -1.68 14.59
N GLN A 83 -5.61 -2.66 14.15
CA GLN A 83 -5.32 -2.86 12.74
C GLN A 83 -6.57 -3.37 12.01
N LYS A 84 -6.93 -2.75 10.88
CA LYS A 84 -8.08 -3.18 10.10
C LYS A 84 -7.70 -4.38 9.22
N GLY A 85 -8.32 -5.52 9.47
CA GLY A 85 -8.15 -6.71 8.63
C GLY A 85 -8.79 -6.55 7.24
N CYS A 86 -8.20 -7.19 6.24
CA CYS A 86 -8.73 -7.27 4.89
C CYS A 86 -10.08 -8.02 4.88
N CYS A 87 -11.11 -7.42 4.27
CA CYS A 87 -12.42 -8.06 4.11
C CYS A 87 -12.56 -8.84 2.79
N ASN A 88 -11.52 -8.84 1.94
CA ASN A 88 -11.56 -9.50 0.64
C ASN A 88 -11.38 -11.02 0.75
N ARG A 89 -12.00 -11.72 -0.20
CA ARG A 89 -11.88 -13.17 -0.40
C ARG A 89 -11.34 -13.42 -1.80
N CYS A 90 -10.18 -12.84 -2.08
CA CYS A 90 -9.63 -12.81 -3.42
C CYS A 90 -9.41 -14.23 -3.94
N VAL A 91 -9.76 -14.45 -5.21
CA VAL A 91 -9.51 -15.73 -5.87
C VAL A 91 -8.02 -16.06 -5.88
N PHE A 92 -7.12 -15.08 -5.83
CA PHE A 92 -5.66 -15.27 -5.84
C PHE A 92 -4.99 -14.96 -4.49
N CYS A 93 -5.73 -14.87 -3.38
CA CYS A 93 -5.16 -14.48 -2.08
C CYS A 93 -4.05 -15.44 -1.66
N PHE A 94 -2.82 -14.95 -1.47
CA PHE A 94 -1.66 -15.79 -1.08
C PHE A 94 -1.79 -16.32 0.35
N ILE A 95 -2.30 -15.50 1.27
CA ILE A 95 -2.48 -15.85 2.69
C ILE A 95 -3.44 -17.03 2.88
N ASP A 96 -4.51 -17.11 2.07
CA ASP A 96 -5.46 -18.23 2.08
C ASP A 96 -4.86 -19.55 1.54
N GLN A 97 -3.68 -19.50 0.94
CA GLN A 97 -2.94 -20.67 0.44
C GLN A 97 -1.73 -21.01 1.34
N LEU A 98 -1.64 -20.44 2.54
CA LEU A 98 -0.62 -20.85 3.50
C LEU A 98 -0.99 -22.19 4.14
N PRO A 99 -0.02 -23.09 4.39
CA PRO A 99 -0.27 -24.34 5.09
C PRO A 99 -0.76 -24.06 6.51
N ARG A 100 -1.50 -25.00 7.10
CA ARG A 100 -1.96 -24.94 8.50
C ARG A 100 -0.78 -25.09 9.47
N GLY A 101 -0.90 -24.49 10.67
CA GLY A 101 0.08 -24.61 11.76
C GLY A 101 1.25 -23.61 11.71
N MET A 102 1.19 -22.60 10.84
CA MET A 102 2.15 -21.49 10.83
C MET A 102 1.88 -20.50 11.96
N ARG A 103 2.81 -19.55 12.17
CA ARG A 103 2.65 -18.48 13.16
C ARG A 103 1.36 -17.70 12.89
N PRO A 104 0.51 -17.42 13.89
CA PRO A 104 -0.76 -16.72 13.70
C PRO A 104 -0.65 -15.40 12.92
N THR A 105 0.45 -14.67 13.11
CA THR A 105 0.74 -13.40 12.43
C THR A 105 0.86 -13.54 10.91
N LEU A 106 1.21 -14.72 10.39
CA LEU A 106 1.30 -14.96 8.94
C LEU A 106 -0.07 -15.13 8.27
N TYR A 107 -1.13 -15.43 9.03
CA TYR A 107 -2.48 -15.55 8.49
C TYR A 107 -3.26 -14.24 8.51
N PHE A 108 -2.68 -13.18 9.08
CA PHE A 108 -3.31 -11.87 9.08
C PHE A 108 -3.24 -11.24 7.69
N LYS A 109 -4.39 -10.85 7.15
CA LYS A 109 -4.48 -10.13 5.88
C LYS A 109 -4.61 -8.64 6.18
N ASP A 110 -3.63 -7.87 5.76
CA ASP A 110 -3.67 -6.42 5.89
C ASP A 110 -4.36 -5.77 4.68
N ASP A 111 -5.13 -4.71 4.94
CA ASP A 111 -5.72 -3.82 3.93
C ASP A 111 -5.91 -2.41 4.53
N ASP A 112 -5.02 -2.03 5.46
CA ASP A 112 -5.10 -0.80 6.22
C ASP A 112 -4.34 0.33 5.52
N ALA A 113 -5.06 1.40 5.15
CA ALA A 113 -4.47 2.53 4.44
C ALA A 113 -3.39 3.26 5.25
N ARG A 114 -3.43 3.18 6.59
CA ARG A 114 -2.39 3.77 7.45
C ARG A 114 -1.06 3.06 7.25
N LEU A 115 -1.09 1.74 7.09
CA LEU A 115 0.10 0.93 6.85
C LEU A 115 0.62 1.06 5.42
N SER A 116 -0.24 1.43 4.47
CA SER A 116 0.20 1.80 3.12
C SER A 116 1.20 2.96 3.15
N PHE A 117 0.89 3.98 3.93
CA PHE A 117 1.78 5.13 4.10
C PHE A 117 2.99 4.82 4.99
N LEU A 118 2.78 4.16 6.12
CA LEU A 118 3.84 3.97 7.12
C LEU A 118 4.83 2.86 6.78
N MET A 119 4.38 1.82 6.07
CA MET A 119 5.15 0.61 5.81
C MET A 119 5.14 0.20 4.34
N GLY A 120 4.54 0.98 3.44
CA GLY A 120 4.47 0.63 2.02
C GLY A 120 3.48 -0.49 1.71
N ASN A 121 2.59 -0.86 2.63
CA ASN A 121 1.64 -1.95 2.39
C ASN A 121 0.66 -1.61 1.26
N TYR A 122 0.27 -2.64 0.50
CA TYR A 122 -0.69 -2.48 -0.58
C TYR A 122 -2.13 -2.53 -0.07
N ILE A 123 -2.97 -1.60 -0.54
CA ILE A 123 -4.40 -1.58 -0.23
C ILE A 123 -5.27 -1.79 -1.47
N SER A 124 -6.35 -2.53 -1.30
CA SER A 124 -7.39 -2.77 -2.29
C SER A 124 -8.43 -1.63 -2.36
N MET A 125 -8.37 -0.69 -1.43
CA MET A 125 -9.36 0.39 -1.22
C MET A 125 -10.77 -0.09 -0.89
N THR A 126 -11.01 -1.39 -0.71
CA THR A 126 -12.36 -1.92 -0.45
C THR A 126 -12.87 -1.61 0.95
N ASN A 127 -11.94 -1.42 1.89
CA ASN A 127 -12.20 -0.98 3.26
C ASN A 127 -12.26 0.55 3.43
N LEU A 128 -12.02 1.33 2.36
CA LEU A 128 -12.00 2.80 2.44
C LEU A 128 -13.41 3.40 2.30
N SER A 129 -13.84 4.11 3.34
CA SER A 129 -15.00 5.01 3.23
C SER A 129 -14.65 6.28 2.45
N ASP A 130 -15.67 7.02 2.00
CA ASP A 130 -15.45 8.33 1.36
C ASP A 130 -14.85 9.35 2.34
N GLU A 131 -15.10 9.20 3.63
CA GLU A 131 -14.48 10.02 4.67
C GLU A 131 -12.99 9.70 4.83
N ASP A 132 -12.63 8.42 4.85
CA ASP A 132 -11.22 7.98 4.88
C ASP A 132 -10.46 8.52 3.65
N ALA A 133 -11.05 8.41 2.46
CA ALA A 133 -10.45 8.94 1.23
C ALA A 133 -10.22 10.46 1.30
N ARG A 134 -11.22 11.23 1.76
CA ARG A 134 -11.07 12.68 1.96
C ARG A 134 -10.03 13.01 3.03
N ARG A 135 -9.91 12.19 4.08
CA ARG A 135 -8.90 12.37 5.13
C ARG A 135 -7.49 12.16 4.57
N ILE A 136 -7.28 11.08 3.81
CA ILE A 136 -6.02 10.81 3.08
C ILE A 136 -5.63 11.99 2.19
N ALA A 137 -6.59 12.52 1.40
CA ALA A 137 -6.35 13.67 0.54
C ALA A 137 -6.00 14.95 1.32
N ARG A 138 -6.74 15.25 2.40
CA ARG A 138 -6.51 16.42 3.26
C ARG A 138 -5.13 16.42 3.91
N MET A 139 -4.70 15.25 4.37
CA MET A 139 -3.40 15.05 5.00
C MET A 139 -2.27 14.89 3.98
N ARG A 140 -2.58 14.86 2.67
CA ARG A 140 -1.62 14.64 1.58
C ARG A 140 -0.77 13.39 1.75
N VAL A 141 -1.39 12.31 2.22
CA VAL A 141 -0.75 11.01 2.41
C VAL A 141 -0.36 10.47 1.03
N SER A 142 0.92 10.54 0.68
CA SER A 142 1.45 10.23 -0.65
C SER A 142 2.91 9.78 -0.53
N PRO A 143 3.37 8.77 -1.30
CA PRO A 143 2.60 7.96 -2.24
C PRO A 143 1.71 6.91 -1.55
N LEU A 144 0.70 6.41 -2.27
CA LEU A 144 -0.15 5.28 -1.84
C LEU A 144 0.13 4.04 -2.69
N ASN A 145 0.25 2.89 -2.04
CA ASN A 145 0.42 1.59 -2.70
C ASN A 145 -0.94 0.91 -2.89
N ILE A 146 -1.38 0.73 -4.14
CA ILE A 146 -2.74 0.31 -4.47
C ILE A 146 -2.74 -0.99 -5.29
N SER A 147 -3.39 -2.02 -4.78
CA SER A 147 -3.63 -3.26 -5.52
C SER A 147 -4.85 -3.10 -6.43
N VAL A 148 -4.58 -2.85 -7.71
CA VAL A 148 -5.60 -2.61 -8.73
C VAL A 148 -6.06 -3.95 -9.34
N HIS A 149 -5.18 -4.80 -9.84
CA HIS A 149 -5.51 -6.04 -10.57
C HIS A 149 -6.35 -5.85 -11.85
N THR A 150 -7.44 -5.08 -11.84
CA THR A 150 -8.23 -4.68 -13.01
C THR A 150 -9.02 -3.40 -12.74
N THR A 151 -9.25 -2.60 -13.78
CA THR A 151 -10.15 -1.43 -13.76
C THR A 151 -11.57 -1.75 -14.25
N ASN A 152 -11.87 -3.03 -14.55
CA ASN A 152 -13.24 -3.51 -14.79
C ASN A 152 -13.97 -3.70 -13.45
N PRO A 153 -15.03 -2.92 -13.13
CA PRO A 153 -15.68 -3.01 -11.82
C PRO A 153 -16.26 -4.39 -11.49
N GLU A 154 -16.89 -5.04 -12.47
CA GLU A 154 -17.52 -6.36 -12.28
C GLU A 154 -16.47 -7.45 -12.11
N LEU A 155 -15.43 -7.45 -12.95
CA LEU A 155 -14.32 -8.38 -12.81
C LEU A 155 -13.57 -8.16 -11.49
N ARG A 156 -13.33 -6.91 -11.09
CA ARG A 156 -12.67 -6.58 -9.81
C ARG A 156 -13.46 -7.12 -8.63
N ALA A 157 -14.78 -6.91 -8.60
CA ALA A 157 -15.64 -7.44 -7.54
C ALA A 157 -15.58 -8.98 -7.47
N ARG A 158 -15.60 -9.65 -8.63
CA ARG A 158 -15.47 -11.13 -8.71
C ARG A 158 -14.11 -11.61 -8.24
N MET A 159 -13.03 -11.00 -8.73
CA MET A 159 -11.66 -11.36 -8.39
C MET A 159 -11.33 -11.16 -6.92
N LEU A 160 -11.82 -10.08 -6.30
CA LEU A 160 -11.64 -9.79 -4.88
C LEU A 160 -12.63 -10.55 -3.97
N GLY A 161 -13.66 -11.17 -4.54
CA GLY A 161 -14.74 -11.78 -3.76
C GLY A 161 -15.46 -10.76 -2.86
N ASN A 162 -15.52 -9.50 -3.29
CA ASN A 162 -16.05 -8.38 -2.52
C ASN A 162 -16.90 -7.47 -3.42
N PRO A 163 -18.20 -7.25 -3.11
CA PRO A 163 -19.07 -6.38 -3.91
C PRO A 163 -18.58 -4.92 -3.97
N ASN A 164 -17.88 -4.45 -2.93
CA ASN A 164 -17.29 -3.12 -2.91
C ASN A 164 -16.04 -2.99 -3.80
N GLY A 165 -15.52 -4.11 -4.32
CA GLY A 165 -14.36 -4.15 -5.21
C GLY A 165 -14.50 -3.20 -6.39
N GLY A 166 -15.60 -3.30 -7.14
CA GLY A 166 -15.83 -2.40 -8.28
C GLY A 166 -16.06 -0.94 -7.86
N ALA A 167 -16.80 -0.74 -6.76
CA ALA A 167 -17.13 0.59 -6.27
C ALA A 167 -15.90 1.36 -5.75
N SER A 168 -14.87 0.66 -5.27
CA SER A 168 -13.64 1.27 -4.74
C SER A 168 -12.76 1.91 -5.82
N LEU A 169 -12.96 1.57 -7.10
CA LEU A 169 -12.24 2.20 -8.22
C LEU A 169 -12.52 3.71 -8.34
N ARG A 170 -13.62 4.22 -7.77
CA ARG A 170 -13.89 5.66 -7.71
C ARG A 170 -12.81 6.42 -6.93
N HIS A 171 -12.26 5.79 -5.89
CA HIS A 171 -11.23 6.38 -5.04
C HIS A 171 -9.94 6.62 -5.81
N LEU A 172 -9.61 5.74 -6.76
CA LEU A 172 -8.45 5.90 -7.64
C LEU A 172 -8.51 7.23 -8.42
N ARG A 173 -9.67 7.53 -9.01
CA ARG A 173 -9.89 8.80 -9.74
C ARG A 173 -9.86 9.99 -8.80
N PHE A 174 -10.53 9.87 -7.65
CA PHE A 174 -10.53 10.91 -6.63
C PHE A 174 -9.11 11.25 -6.14
N PHE A 175 -8.27 10.25 -5.87
CA PHE A 175 -6.87 10.48 -5.47
C PHE A 175 -6.05 11.14 -6.57
N ALA A 176 -6.26 10.76 -7.84
CA ALA A 176 -5.62 11.43 -8.97
C ALA A 176 -6.01 12.91 -9.07
N GLU A 177 -7.30 13.24 -8.92
CA GLU A 177 -7.80 14.62 -8.91
C GLU A 177 -7.26 15.44 -7.74
N GLN A 178 -6.99 14.82 -6.60
CA GLN A 178 -6.38 15.46 -5.43
C GLN A 178 -4.84 15.53 -5.51
N GLY A 179 -4.23 15.03 -6.59
CA GLY A 179 -2.77 15.06 -6.78
C GLY A 179 -1.99 14.10 -5.88
N ILE A 180 -2.64 13.07 -5.34
CA ILE A 180 -1.98 12.02 -4.56
C ILE A 180 -1.25 11.08 -5.50
N LYS A 181 0.05 10.87 -5.26
CA LYS A 181 0.83 9.91 -6.05
C LYS A 181 0.46 8.48 -5.67
N MET A 182 0.35 7.61 -6.66
CA MET A 182 -0.10 6.23 -6.51
C MET A 182 0.84 5.29 -7.24
N GLN A 183 1.24 4.25 -6.53
CA GLN A 183 2.02 3.13 -6.98
C GLN A 183 1.08 1.93 -7.05
N CYS A 184 0.75 1.49 -8.26
CA CYS A 184 -0.24 0.46 -8.49
C CYS A 184 0.40 -0.91 -8.67
N GLN A 185 -0.32 -1.96 -8.30
CA GLN A 185 0.06 -3.35 -8.54
C GLN A 185 -1.07 -4.12 -9.22
N ILE A 186 -0.70 -4.98 -10.16
CA ILE A 186 -1.57 -5.91 -10.87
C ILE A 186 -1.02 -7.32 -10.68
N VAL A 187 -1.87 -8.22 -10.19
CA VAL A 187 -1.60 -9.66 -10.15
C VAL A 187 -2.36 -10.27 -11.32
N VAL A 188 -1.65 -10.77 -12.32
CA VAL A 188 -2.25 -11.35 -13.52
C VAL A 188 -2.65 -12.80 -13.25
N CYS A 189 -3.94 -13.06 -13.36
CA CYS A 189 -4.57 -14.37 -13.25
C CYS A 189 -5.08 -14.78 -14.64
N PRO A 190 -4.48 -15.80 -15.28
CA PRO A 190 -4.93 -16.28 -16.57
C PRO A 190 -6.42 -16.64 -16.60
N GLY A 191 -7.14 -16.20 -17.63
CA GLY A 191 -8.58 -16.35 -17.79
C GLY A 191 -9.44 -15.38 -16.98
N TYR A 192 -8.83 -14.42 -16.26
CA TYR A 192 -9.54 -13.40 -15.51
C TYR A 192 -9.21 -11.99 -16.01
N ASN A 193 -7.98 -11.53 -15.79
CA ASN A 193 -7.52 -10.16 -16.06
C ASN A 193 -6.27 -10.11 -16.94
N ASP A 194 -6.06 -11.14 -17.76
CA ASP A 194 -5.07 -11.22 -18.82
C ASP A 194 -5.62 -10.72 -20.16
N GLY A 195 -4.77 -10.71 -21.21
CA GLY A 195 -5.17 -10.35 -22.56
C GLY A 195 -5.74 -8.93 -22.67
N GLU A 196 -6.95 -8.80 -23.21
CA GLU A 196 -7.57 -7.50 -23.44
C GLU A 196 -7.95 -6.76 -22.16
N GLU A 197 -8.32 -7.50 -21.10
CA GLU A 197 -8.61 -6.88 -19.79
C GLU A 197 -7.35 -6.28 -19.17
N LEU A 198 -6.18 -6.91 -19.39
CA LEU A 198 -4.89 -6.34 -19.00
C LEU A 198 -4.60 -5.07 -19.81
N ARG A 199 -4.74 -5.11 -21.14
CA ARG A 199 -4.54 -3.92 -22.01
C ARG A 199 -5.42 -2.75 -21.59
N ARG A 200 -6.70 -3.01 -21.36
CA ARG A 200 -7.65 -2.00 -20.87
C ARG A 200 -7.22 -1.42 -19.54
N THR A 201 -6.83 -2.26 -18.59
CA THR A 201 -6.39 -1.85 -17.26
C THR A 201 -5.14 -0.96 -17.33
N LEU A 202 -4.12 -1.35 -18.10
CA LEU A 202 -2.89 -0.57 -18.25
C LEU A 202 -3.14 0.78 -18.92
N ARG A 203 -4.00 0.82 -19.95
CA ARG A 203 -4.38 2.07 -20.63
C ARG A 203 -5.09 3.03 -19.67
N GLU A 204 -6.05 2.54 -18.90
CA GLU A 204 -6.81 3.36 -17.95
C GLU A 204 -5.94 3.85 -16.79
N LEU A 205 -5.00 3.04 -16.30
CA LEU A 205 -4.03 3.48 -15.29
C LEU A 205 -3.03 4.50 -15.83
N SER A 206 -2.54 4.30 -17.04
CA SER A 206 -1.58 5.22 -17.68
C SER A 206 -2.19 6.58 -17.95
N ALA A 207 -3.49 6.63 -18.28
CA ALA A 207 -4.25 7.87 -18.42
C ALA A 207 -4.37 8.70 -17.11
N LEU A 208 -4.05 8.11 -15.95
CA LEU A 208 -4.01 8.82 -14.66
C LEU A 208 -2.62 9.37 -14.31
N HIS A 209 -1.64 9.28 -15.21
CA HIS A 209 -0.35 9.95 -15.06
C HIS A 209 -0.56 11.49 -14.98
N PRO A 210 0.16 12.22 -14.10
CA PRO A 210 1.29 11.80 -13.26
C PRO A 210 0.90 11.26 -11.88
N ALA A 211 -0.40 11.16 -11.57
CA ALA A 211 -0.83 10.65 -10.27
C ALA A 211 -0.49 9.17 -10.12
N VAL A 212 -0.73 8.34 -11.14
CA VAL A 212 -0.16 6.98 -11.19
C VAL A 212 1.28 7.07 -11.70
N SER A 213 2.25 6.90 -10.80
CA SER A 213 3.67 7.01 -11.12
C SER A 213 4.28 5.69 -11.58
N CYS A 214 3.74 4.56 -11.10
CA CYS A 214 4.27 3.25 -11.41
C CYS A 214 3.18 2.19 -11.30
N VAL A 215 3.20 1.20 -12.20
CA VAL A 215 2.37 0.01 -12.19
C VAL A 215 3.28 -1.22 -12.23
N ALA A 216 3.31 -1.99 -11.14
CA ALA A 216 3.97 -3.29 -11.08
C ALA A 216 3.02 -4.40 -11.57
N ILE A 217 3.47 -5.21 -12.52
CA ILE A 217 2.71 -6.35 -13.04
C ILE A 217 3.42 -7.64 -12.66
N VAL A 218 2.74 -8.48 -11.88
CA VAL A 218 3.26 -9.74 -11.35
C VAL A 218 2.35 -10.90 -11.77
N PRO A 219 2.90 -12.11 -12.01
CA PRO A 219 2.07 -13.28 -12.27
C PRO A 219 1.43 -13.76 -10.95
N VAL A 220 0.31 -14.49 -11.05
CA VAL A 220 -0.30 -15.10 -9.86
C VAL A 220 0.62 -16.14 -9.22
N GLY A 221 0.87 -15.98 -7.91
CA GLY A 221 1.55 -16.96 -7.08
C GLY A 221 0.58 -18.05 -6.59
N LEU A 222 0.89 -19.31 -6.90
CA LEU A 222 0.07 -20.47 -6.51
C LEU A 222 0.88 -21.42 -5.62
N THR A 223 0.28 -21.85 -4.51
CA THR A 223 0.86 -22.88 -3.64
C THR A 223 0.07 -24.19 -3.77
N ARG A 224 0.66 -25.29 -3.27
CA ARG A 224 -0.04 -26.59 -3.19
C ARG A 224 -1.17 -26.63 -2.15
N TYR A 225 -1.28 -25.65 -1.25
CA TYR A 225 -2.23 -25.67 -0.12
C TYR A 225 -3.52 -24.89 -0.41
N ARG A 226 -3.97 -24.91 -1.66
CA ARG A 226 -5.00 -24.03 -2.20
C ARG A 226 -6.40 -24.68 -2.30
N GLU A 227 -6.62 -25.76 -1.55
CA GLU A 227 -7.77 -26.67 -1.67
C GLU A 227 -9.14 -25.98 -1.54
N ASN A 228 -9.22 -24.86 -0.81
CA ASN A 228 -10.48 -24.13 -0.55
C ASN A 228 -10.71 -22.90 -1.44
N LEU A 229 -9.89 -22.69 -2.47
CA LEU A 229 -10.03 -21.57 -3.40
C LEU A 229 -10.34 -22.08 -4.82
N PRO A 230 -10.90 -21.23 -5.71
CA PRO A 230 -11.17 -21.61 -7.10
C PRO A 230 -9.92 -22.19 -7.80
N GLN A 231 -10.06 -23.06 -8.77
CA GLN A 231 -8.89 -23.51 -9.54
C GLN A 231 -8.40 -22.35 -10.44
N LEU A 232 -7.11 -22.03 -10.33
CA LEU A 232 -6.46 -21.02 -11.17
C LEU A 232 -5.32 -21.70 -11.93
N THR A 233 -5.16 -21.30 -13.19
CA THR A 233 -4.05 -21.75 -14.03
C THR A 233 -2.82 -20.89 -13.75
N PRO A 234 -1.64 -21.48 -13.49
CA PRO A 234 -0.41 -20.70 -13.40
C PRO A 234 -0.08 -20.08 -14.76
N VAL A 235 0.59 -18.92 -14.75
CA VAL A 235 1.15 -18.33 -15.96
C VAL A 235 2.23 -19.26 -16.52
N ASP A 236 2.01 -19.76 -17.73
CA ASP A 236 2.96 -20.58 -18.49
C ASP A 236 3.88 -19.70 -19.37
N CYS A 237 4.75 -20.33 -20.15
CA CYS A 237 5.71 -19.61 -20.99
C CYS A 237 5.05 -18.76 -22.08
N ALA A 238 3.97 -19.26 -22.69
CA ALA A 238 3.25 -18.53 -23.74
C ALA A 238 2.51 -17.32 -23.15
N GLY A 239 1.77 -17.53 -22.05
CA GLY A 239 1.07 -16.47 -21.34
C GLY A 239 2.02 -15.42 -20.77
N ALA A 240 3.20 -15.80 -20.26
CA ALA A 240 4.21 -14.84 -19.82
C ALA A 240 4.69 -13.95 -20.97
N ARG A 241 4.91 -14.51 -22.16
CA ARG A 241 5.30 -13.73 -23.36
C ARG A 241 4.19 -12.79 -23.82
N GLU A 242 2.94 -13.23 -23.78
CA GLU A 242 1.79 -12.37 -24.11
C GLU A 242 1.64 -11.21 -23.12
N ILE A 243 1.77 -11.49 -21.82
CA ILE A 243 1.74 -10.47 -20.76
C ILE A 243 2.88 -9.46 -20.97
N LEU A 244 4.11 -9.93 -21.21
CA LEU A 244 5.26 -9.06 -21.47
C LEU A 244 5.04 -8.19 -22.71
N ALA A 245 4.51 -8.75 -23.80
CA ALA A 245 4.20 -7.98 -25.00
C ALA A 245 3.18 -6.87 -24.75
N ILE A 246 2.16 -7.13 -23.93
CA ILE A 246 1.17 -6.12 -23.50
C ILE A 246 1.82 -5.02 -22.66
N ILE A 247 2.71 -5.40 -21.74
CA ILE A 247 3.43 -4.45 -20.89
C ILE A 247 4.35 -3.57 -21.73
N ASP A 248 5.11 -4.17 -22.65
CA ASP A 248 6.03 -3.43 -23.52
C ASP A 248 5.28 -2.47 -24.47
N GLU A 249 4.12 -2.87 -24.99
CA GLU A 249 3.22 -2.00 -25.76
C GLU A 249 2.81 -0.77 -24.94
N ALA A 250 2.27 -0.97 -23.74
CA ALA A 250 1.85 0.11 -22.86
C ALA A 250 3.04 1.00 -22.45
N ARG A 251 4.18 0.39 -22.15
CA ARG A 251 5.42 1.09 -21.77
C ARG A 251 5.93 1.99 -22.88
N SER A 252 5.92 1.52 -24.13
CA SER A 252 6.30 2.30 -25.30
C SER A 252 5.32 3.45 -25.57
N GLN A 253 4.01 3.23 -25.41
CA GLN A 253 2.99 4.27 -25.53
C GLN A 253 3.19 5.36 -24.47
N ASN A 254 3.34 4.98 -23.20
CA ASN A 254 3.57 5.92 -22.10
C ASN A 254 4.83 6.75 -22.29
N LYS A 255 5.93 6.11 -22.73
CA LYS A 255 7.18 6.82 -23.01
C LYS A 255 7.02 7.86 -24.13
N ALA A 256 6.16 7.60 -25.13
CA ALA A 256 5.87 8.54 -26.21
C ALA A 256 4.93 9.69 -25.76
N GLU A 257 3.96 9.40 -24.89
CA GLU A 257 2.94 10.36 -24.47
C GLU A 257 3.37 11.24 -23.29
N CYS A 258 3.97 10.66 -22.25
CA CYS A 258 4.33 11.34 -21.02
C CYS A 258 5.82 11.32 -20.69
N GLY A 259 6.66 10.69 -21.52
CA GLY A 259 8.11 10.63 -21.34
C GLY A 259 8.59 9.56 -20.35
N GLU A 260 7.67 8.90 -19.65
CA GLU A 260 7.96 7.89 -18.63
C GLU A 260 7.32 6.54 -18.98
N PRO A 261 7.97 5.41 -18.65
CA PRO A 261 7.44 4.09 -18.99
C PRO A 261 6.20 3.68 -18.20
N VAL A 262 6.07 4.13 -16.94
CA VAL A 262 4.98 3.86 -15.96
C VAL A 262 4.70 2.38 -15.63
N CYS A 263 4.74 1.45 -16.59
CA CYS A 263 4.45 0.02 -16.40
C CYS A 263 5.73 -0.82 -16.38
N PHE A 264 5.81 -1.75 -15.42
CA PHE A 264 6.98 -2.59 -15.22
C PHE A 264 6.58 -4.03 -14.88
N ALA A 265 7.19 -4.99 -15.57
CA ALA A 265 7.03 -6.41 -15.31
C ALA A 265 7.94 -6.87 -14.16
N ALA A 266 7.44 -7.79 -13.32
CA ALA A 266 8.29 -8.50 -12.37
C ALA A 266 9.25 -9.48 -13.07
N ASP A 267 10.38 -9.73 -12.44
CA ASP A 267 11.46 -10.58 -12.96
C ASP A 267 10.97 -12.01 -13.24
N GLU A 268 10.00 -12.48 -12.45
CA GLU A 268 9.37 -13.79 -12.64
C GLU A 268 8.74 -13.96 -14.04
N LEU A 269 8.18 -12.91 -14.64
CA LEU A 269 7.60 -12.99 -15.99
C LEU A 269 8.68 -13.27 -17.04
N TYR A 270 9.84 -12.62 -16.93
CA TYR A 270 10.97 -12.87 -17.83
C TYR A 270 11.51 -14.29 -17.69
N LEU A 271 11.66 -14.76 -16.46
CA LEU A 271 12.05 -16.14 -16.18
C LEU A 271 11.07 -17.15 -16.77
N LYS A 272 9.76 -16.96 -16.57
CA LYS A 272 8.71 -17.83 -17.13
C LYS A 272 8.71 -17.82 -18.65
N ALA A 273 8.93 -16.66 -19.28
CA ALA A 273 9.02 -16.49 -20.73
C ALA A 273 10.32 -17.05 -21.34
N GLN A 274 11.28 -17.45 -20.50
CA GLN A 274 12.65 -17.84 -20.87
C GLN A 274 13.36 -16.72 -21.64
N LEU A 275 13.20 -15.50 -21.15
CA LEU A 275 13.84 -14.29 -21.67
C LEU A 275 14.88 -13.79 -20.67
N PRO A 276 15.94 -13.10 -21.14
CA PRO A 276 16.90 -12.47 -20.25
C PRO A 276 16.22 -11.42 -19.37
N ILE A 277 16.70 -11.27 -18.14
CA ILE A 277 16.29 -10.18 -17.25
C ILE A 277 16.72 -8.85 -17.89
N PRO A 278 15.84 -7.83 -17.95
CA PRO A 278 16.19 -6.50 -18.43
C PRO A 278 17.35 -5.87 -17.66
N ALA A 279 18.05 -4.95 -18.31
CA ALA A 279 19.12 -4.18 -17.70
C ALA A 279 18.57 -3.13 -16.69
N PRO A 280 19.39 -2.60 -15.77
CA PRO A 280 18.97 -1.61 -14.77
C PRO A 280 18.20 -0.40 -15.32
N GLU A 281 18.54 0.06 -16.53
CA GLU A 281 17.89 1.20 -17.18
C GLU A 281 16.41 0.93 -17.51
N TYR A 282 16.02 -0.34 -17.59
CA TYR A 282 14.62 -0.70 -17.75
C TYR A 282 13.80 -0.30 -16.51
N TYR A 283 14.35 -0.50 -15.32
CA TYR A 283 13.67 -0.35 -14.02
C TYR A 283 13.80 1.05 -13.41
N GLY A 284 14.75 1.87 -13.88
CA GLY A 284 14.96 3.23 -13.39
C GLY A 284 15.36 3.22 -11.90
N ASP A 285 14.63 3.96 -11.08
CA ASP A 285 14.89 4.06 -9.63
C ASP A 285 14.39 2.86 -8.82
N TYR A 286 14.04 1.76 -9.47
CA TYR A 286 13.64 0.51 -8.80
C TYR A 286 12.48 0.69 -7.81
N ALA A 287 11.48 1.51 -8.18
CA ALA A 287 10.37 1.92 -7.31
C ALA A 287 9.49 0.77 -6.78
N GLN A 288 9.68 -0.47 -7.26
CA GLN A 288 8.83 -1.63 -6.98
C GLN A 288 9.62 -2.90 -6.64
N LEU A 289 10.83 -2.77 -6.07
CA LEU A 289 11.66 -3.93 -5.69
C LEU A 289 10.94 -4.93 -4.80
N GLU A 290 10.14 -4.46 -3.84
CA GLU A 290 9.37 -5.31 -2.93
C GLU A 290 8.32 -6.18 -3.65
N ASN A 291 7.93 -5.78 -4.88
CA ASN A 291 7.04 -6.55 -5.75
C ASN A 291 7.78 -7.46 -6.74
N GLY A 292 9.09 -7.64 -6.57
CA GLY A 292 9.91 -8.47 -7.45
C GLY A 292 10.18 -7.83 -8.82
N VAL A 293 10.09 -6.51 -8.92
CA VAL A 293 10.39 -5.75 -10.14
C VAL A 293 11.83 -5.24 -10.06
N GLY A 294 12.75 -5.91 -10.76
CA GLY A 294 14.15 -5.51 -10.87
C GLY A 294 15.08 -6.03 -9.76
N LEU A 295 14.60 -6.92 -8.89
CA LEU A 295 15.40 -7.52 -7.81
C LEU A 295 16.61 -8.28 -8.37
N MET A 296 16.40 -9.09 -9.41
CA MET A 296 17.47 -9.87 -10.06
C MET A 296 18.42 -8.96 -10.84
N SER A 297 17.89 -7.96 -11.54
CA SER A 297 18.70 -6.97 -12.26
C SER A 297 19.63 -6.21 -11.31
N LEU A 298 19.10 -5.74 -10.18
CA LEU A 298 19.87 -5.03 -9.16
C LEU A 298 20.95 -5.94 -8.57
N PHE A 299 20.58 -7.16 -8.17
CA PHE A 299 21.51 -8.14 -7.62
C PHE A 299 22.66 -8.48 -8.58
N GLU A 300 22.36 -8.69 -9.88
CA GLU A 300 23.38 -8.90 -10.89
C GLU A 300 24.29 -7.69 -11.08
N SER A 301 23.73 -6.48 -11.04
CA SER A 301 24.51 -5.24 -11.15
C SER A 301 25.47 -5.08 -9.97
N GLU A 302 25.00 -5.31 -8.74
CA GLU A 302 25.81 -5.22 -7.53
C GLU A 302 26.93 -6.25 -7.51
N LEU A 303 26.65 -7.49 -7.93
CA LEU A 303 27.66 -8.55 -8.05
C LEU A 303 28.75 -8.22 -9.07
N ARG A 304 28.41 -7.59 -10.20
CA ARG A 304 29.40 -7.21 -11.23
C ARG A 304 30.26 -6.02 -10.81
N CYS A 305 29.81 -5.23 -9.84
CA CYS A 305 30.55 -4.11 -9.28
C CYS A 305 31.44 -4.50 -8.08
N ALA A 306 31.27 -5.70 -7.53
CA ALA A 306 32.07 -6.25 -6.43
C ALA A 306 33.34 -6.98 -6.93
#